data_AF-A0A9E5J8V1-F1
#
_entry.id   AF-A0A9E5J8V1-F1
#
_cell.length_a   1.000
_cell.length_b   1.000
_cell.length_c   1.000
_cell.angle_alpha   90.00
_cell.angle_beta   90.00
_cell.angle_gamma   90.00
#
_symmetry.space_group_name_H-M   'P 1'
#
loop_
_entity.id
_entity.type
_entity.pdbx_description
1 polymer ?
#
loop_
_entity_poly.entity_id
_entity_poly.type
_entity_poly.pdbx_seq_one_letter_code
_entity_poly.pdbx_strand_id
1 'polypeptide(L)' 'MSHHHPSDPKHHAHAPSEGHDHSHGPWKHDGVRVVPGNQLDGNVPSTPGMDRKAAINFARVGAEKLWAGTVTIHANAKTG' A
#
# COMPACT_ATOMS: atom_id res chain seq x y z
N MET A 1 -35.35 -26.65 -48.50
CA MET A 1 -35.93 -25.31 -48.71
C MET A 1 -36.49 -24.87 -47.35
N SER A 2 -35.59 -24.44 -46.46
CA SER A 2 -35.31 -23.04 -46.12
C SER A 2 -36.29 -22.51 -45.08
N HIS A 3 -35.91 -22.65 -43.81
CA HIS A 3 -36.58 -22.05 -42.66
C HIS A 3 -36.46 -20.53 -42.75
N HIS A 4 -37.59 -19.80 -42.65
CA HIS A 4 -37.62 -18.34 -42.63
C HIS A 4 -38.05 -17.90 -41.23
N HIS A 5 -37.08 -17.54 -40.38
CA HIS A 5 -37.33 -16.81 -39.15
C HIS A 5 -37.41 -15.31 -39.49
N PRO A 6 -38.50 -14.59 -39.16
CA PRO A 6 -38.46 -13.13 -39.14
C PRO A 6 -37.57 -12.70 -37.98
N SER A 7 -36.47 -12.03 -38.31
CA SER A 7 -35.57 -11.45 -37.33
C SER A 7 -36.15 -10.10 -36.89
N ASP A 8 -36.71 -10.05 -35.68
CA ASP A 8 -36.92 -8.77 -35.00
C ASP A 8 -35.54 -8.15 -34.70
N PRO A 9 -35.22 -6.94 -35.17
CA PRO A 9 -34.04 -6.24 -34.70
C PRO A 9 -34.35 -5.76 -33.28
N LYS A 10 -33.92 -6.54 -32.27
CA LYS A 10 -33.78 -5.99 -30.92
C LYS A 10 -32.74 -4.87 -31.03
N HIS A 11 -33.20 -3.63 -30.99
CA HIS A 11 -32.36 -2.48 -30.71
C HIS A 11 -31.74 -2.72 -29.33
N HIS A 12 -30.55 -3.31 -29.31
CA HIS A 12 -29.67 -3.26 -28.17
C HIS A 12 -29.23 -1.80 -28.07
N ALA A 13 -30.01 -1.01 -27.35
CA ALA A 13 -29.54 0.26 -26.82
C ALA A 13 -28.33 -0.10 -25.94
N HIS A 14 -27.14 0.08 -26.50
CA HIS A 14 -25.91 0.06 -25.74
C HIS A 14 -26.01 1.26 -24.80
N ALA A 15 -26.52 1.03 -23.58
CA ALA A 15 -26.28 1.93 -22.46
C ALA A 15 -24.77 2.19 -22.45
N PRO A 16 -24.33 3.46 -22.31
CA PRO A 16 -22.91 3.75 -22.29
C PRO A 16 -22.33 2.90 -21.17
N SER A 17 -21.39 2.02 -21.51
CA SER A 17 -20.63 1.31 -20.51
C SER A 17 -20.04 2.38 -19.60
N GLU A 18 -20.44 2.40 -18.34
CA GLU A 18 -19.74 3.13 -17.30
C GLU A 18 -18.31 2.58 -17.33
N GLY A 19 -17.46 3.25 -18.11
CA GLY A 19 -16.03 3.12 -18.01
C GLY A 19 -15.76 3.37 -16.55
N HIS A 20 -15.30 2.33 -15.85
CA HIS A 20 -14.79 2.48 -14.51
C HIS A 20 -13.62 3.44 -14.65
N ASP A 21 -13.90 4.72 -14.44
CA ASP A 21 -12.89 5.74 -14.27
C ASP A 21 -12.15 5.33 -13.02
N HIS A 22 -11.06 4.59 -13.23
CA HIS A 22 -10.03 4.40 -12.23
C HIS A 22 -9.34 5.76 -12.06
N SER A 23 -10.08 6.78 -11.59
CA SER A 23 -9.51 7.96 -10.97
C SER A 23 -8.93 7.50 -9.64
N HIS A 24 -7.82 6.78 -9.74
CA HIS A 24 -6.89 6.62 -8.64
C HIS A 24 -6.63 8.05 -8.15
N GLY A 25 -7.11 8.37 -6.95
CA GLY A 25 -6.79 9.64 -6.29
C GLY A 25 -5.29 9.91 -6.38
N PRO A 26 -4.82 11.16 -6.21
CA PRO A 26 -3.50 11.59 -6.64
C PRO A 26 -2.36 10.88 -5.89
N TRP A 27 -2.05 9.64 -6.30
CA TRP A 27 -1.20 8.68 -5.59
C TRP A 27 0.21 9.23 -5.39
N LYS A 28 0.65 10.09 -6.30
CA LYS A 28 1.95 10.75 -6.24
C LYS A 28 2.09 11.64 -5.00
N HIS A 29 1.00 12.26 -4.55
CA HIS A 29 0.97 13.18 -3.42
C HIS A 29 0.40 12.53 -2.17
N ASP A 30 -0.59 11.65 -2.32
CA ASP A 30 -1.33 11.06 -1.19
C ASP A 30 -0.94 9.59 -0.92
N GLY A 31 -0.35 8.91 -1.90
CA GLY A 31 0.06 7.50 -1.80
C GLY A 31 1.53 7.29 -1.45
N VAL A 32 2.34 8.34 -1.43
CA VAL A 32 3.77 8.28 -1.09
C VAL A 32 4.05 9.15 0.13
N ARG A 33 4.70 8.56 1.14
CA ARG A 33 5.19 9.28 2.32
C ARG A 33 6.70 9.08 2.45
N VAL A 34 7.42 10.18 2.61
CA VAL A 34 8.87 10.18 2.86
C VAL A 34 9.14 10.27 4.36
N VAL A 35 9.99 9.40 4.89
CA VAL A 35 10.48 9.45 6.28
C VAL A 35 11.98 9.75 6.25
N PRO A 36 12.41 10.97 6.63
CA PRO A 36 13.83 11.32 6.71
C PRO A 36 14.59 10.44 7.72
N GLY A 37 15.86 10.12 7.43
CA GLY A 37 16.68 9.24 8.27
C GLY A 37 16.98 9.79 9.68
N ASN A 38 16.82 11.08 9.90
CA ASN A 38 16.91 11.71 11.23
C ASN A 38 15.56 11.79 11.96
N GLN A 39 14.46 11.36 11.34
CA GLN A 39 13.12 11.34 11.91
C GLN A 39 12.66 9.90 12.11
N LEU A 40 13.49 9.07 12.73
CA LEU A 40 13.13 7.71 13.11
C LEU A 40 12.64 7.70 14.57
N ASP A 41 11.69 6.83 14.88
CA ASP A 41 11.19 6.63 16.24
C ASP A 41 12.11 5.67 17.01
N GLY A 42 12.72 6.14 18.10
CA GLY A 42 13.58 5.35 18.98
C GLY A 42 12.83 4.61 20.09
N ASN A 43 11.53 4.85 20.30
CA ASN A 43 10.73 4.16 21.32
C ASN A 43 10.28 2.78 20.83
N VAL A 44 11.26 1.97 20.44
CA VAL A 44 11.06 0.59 20.00
C VAL A 44 11.78 -0.33 20.97
N PRO A 45 11.14 -1.43 21.43
CA PRO A 45 11.80 -2.42 22.28
C PRO A 45 13.14 -2.86 21.67
N SER A 46 14.21 -2.73 22.45
CA SER A 46 15.59 -3.06 22.06
C SER A 46 16.25 -3.91 23.14
N THR A 47 17.28 -4.69 22.76
CA THR A 47 18.08 -5.46 23.72
C THR A 47 19.44 -4.77 23.94
N PRO A 48 20.14 -5.05 25.06
CA PRO A 48 21.46 -4.46 25.31
C PRO A 48 22.44 -4.70 24.16
N GLY A 49 23.11 -3.63 23.73
CA GLY A 49 24.05 -3.65 22.60
C GLY A 49 23.38 -3.50 21.23
N MET A 50 22.07 -3.28 21.15
CA MET A 50 21.35 -3.07 19.89
C MET A 50 20.51 -1.80 19.94
N ASP A 51 20.69 -0.91 18.98
CA ASP A 51 19.84 0.27 18.78
C ASP A 51 18.83 -0.02 17.68
N ARG A 52 17.53 0.06 17.99
CA ARG A 52 16.46 -0.04 17.00
C ARG A 52 15.74 1.29 16.85
N LYS A 53 15.47 1.67 15.60
CA LYS A 53 14.67 2.86 15.28
C LYS A 53 13.70 2.56 14.15
N ALA A 54 12.42 2.92 14.30
CA ALA A 54 11.38 2.65 13.32
C ALA A 54 11.14 3.85 12.38
N ALA A 55 11.09 3.57 11.08
CA ALA A 55 10.55 4.49 10.07
C ALA A 55 9.05 4.26 9.88
N ILE A 56 8.63 2.99 9.88
CA ILE A 56 7.26 2.53 9.65
C ILE A 56 6.80 1.76 10.89
N ASN A 57 5.82 2.33 11.61
CA ASN A 57 5.05 1.66 12.65
C ASN A 57 3.65 2.30 12.75
N PHE A 58 2.78 1.74 13.58
CA PHE A 58 1.43 2.29 13.81
C PHE A 58 1.48 3.76 14.27
N ALA A 59 2.30 4.07 15.27
CA ALA A 59 2.36 5.40 15.87
C ALA A 59 2.83 6.50 14.90
N ARG A 60 3.70 6.18 13.93
CA ARG A 60 4.25 7.15 12.97
C ARG A 60 3.42 7.27 11.71
N VAL A 61 3.00 6.15 11.13
CA VAL A 61 2.41 6.15 9.78
C VAL A 61 1.08 5.41 9.70
N GLY A 62 0.52 4.96 10.82
CA GLY A 62 -0.73 4.20 10.83
C GLY A 62 -0.59 2.80 10.23
N ALA A 63 0.61 2.24 10.18
CA ALA A 63 0.82 0.90 9.63
C ALA A 63 0.25 -0.17 10.58
N GLU A 64 -0.57 -1.06 10.04
CA GLU A 64 -1.18 -2.15 10.81
C GLU A 64 -0.43 -3.48 10.69
N LYS A 65 0.15 -3.75 9.52
CA LYS A 65 0.68 -5.08 9.17
C LYS A 65 2.17 -5.09 8.83
N LEU A 66 2.77 -3.92 8.67
CA LEU A 66 4.16 -3.77 8.25
C LEU A 66 4.92 -2.95 9.27
N TRP A 67 6.15 -3.37 9.52
CA TRP A 67 7.12 -2.65 10.33
C TRP A 67 8.44 -2.57 9.58
N ALA A 68 9.06 -1.39 9.60
CA ALA A 68 10.37 -1.19 8.98
C ALA A 68 11.16 -0.13 9.74
N GLY A 69 12.48 -0.28 9.75
CA GLY A 69 13.37 0.59 10.49
C GLY A 69 14.83 0.23 10.29
N THR A 70 15.68 0.88 11.07
CA THR A 70 17.12 0.62 11.11
C THR A 70 17.45 -0.16 12.38
N VAL A 71 18.40 -1.07 12.26
CA VAL A 71 19.01 -1.76 13.40
C VAL A 71 20.51 -1.52 13.35
N THR A 72 21.07 -0.99 14.44
CA THR A 72 22.52 -0.92 14.65
C THR A 72 22.90 -1.93 15.73
N ILE A 73 23.85 -2.81 15.42
CA ILE A 73 24.28 -3.89 16.30
C ILE A 73 25.71 -3.58 16.74
N HIS A 74 25.90 -3.33 18.04
CA HIS A 74 27.20 -3.06 18.62
C HIS A 74 27.94 -4.35 18.94
N ALA A 75 29.25 -4.26 19.18
CA ALA A 75 30.05 -5.40 19.60
C ALA A 75 29.47 -6.04 20.88
N ASN A 76 29.48 -7.37 20.94
CA ASN A 76 28.92 -8.17 22.04
C ASN A 76 27.40 -8.02 22.26
N ALA A 77 26.67 -7.44 21.31
CA ALA A 77 25.21 -7.44 21.34
C ALA A 77 24.69 -8.88 21.44
N LYS A 78 23.78 -9.11 22.39
CA LYS A 78 23.08 -10.39 22.50
C LYS A 78 21.91 -10.39 21.52
N THR A 79 22.18 -10.77 20.28
CA THR A 79 21.15 -11.09 19.29
C THR A 79 20.74 -12.54 19.47
N GLY A 80 19.43 -12.79 19.54
CA GLY A 80 18.88 -14.14 19.65
C GLY A 80 19.15 -15.00 18.44
#